data_AF-A0A379XKZ4-F1
#
_entry.id   AF-A0A379XKZ4-F1
#
_cell.length_a   1.000
_cell.length_b   1.000
_cell.length_c   1.000
_cell.angle_alpha   90.00
_cell.angle_beta   90.00
_cell.angle_gamma   90.00
#
_symmetry.space_group_name_H-M   'P 1'
#
loop_
_entity.id
_entity.type
_entity.pdbx_description
1 polymer ?
#
loop_
_entity_poly.entity_id
_entity_poly.type
_entity_poly.pdbx_seq_one_letter_code
_entity_poly.pdbx_strand_id
1 'polypeptide(L)'
;MDCTGVYGNREHGEAHIAAGAKKVLFSHPGSNDLDATVVFGVNQNQLRAEHRIVSNASCTTNCIIPVIKLLDDAYGIESGTVTTIHSAMNDQQVIDAYHSDLRRTRAASQSIIPVDTKTGGRHYAYIPAV
;
A
#
# COMPACT_ATOMS: atom_id res chain seq x y z
N MET A 1 -9.02 12.28 -5.71
CA MET A 1 -7.95 11.49 -5.07
C MET A 1 -8.16 11.60 -3.59
N ASP A 2 -8.23 10.47 -2.89
CA ASP A 2 -8.41 10.45 -1.44
C ASP A 2 -7.06 10.11 -0.79
N CYS A 3 -6.57 11.07 0.01
CA CYS A 3 -5.30 11.00 0.73
C CYS A 3 -5.49 11.11 2.24
N THR A 4 -6.70 10.87 2.73
CA THR A 4 -7.02 11.02 4.16
C THR A 4 -6.33 9.96 5.01
N GLY A 5 -6.03 8.80 4.44
CA GLY A 5 -5.53 7.62 5.16
C GLY A 5 -6.59 6.96 6.05
N VAL A 6 -7.83 7.48 6.04
CA VAL A 6 -8.96 6.99 6.85
C VAL A 6 -9.94 6.22 5.96
N TYR A 7 -10.28 6.77 4.81
CA TYR A 7 -11.21 6.13 3.87
C TYR A 7 -10.47 5.21 2.90
N GLY A 8 -10.91 3.96 2.75
CA GLY A 8 -10.31 3.07 1.74
C GLY A 8 -11.06 1.79 1.38
N ASN A 9 -12.37 1.68 1.65
CA ASN A 9 -13.21 0.57 1.20
C ASN A 9 -14.08 0.98 -0.01
N ARG A 10 -14.80 0.03 -0.59
CA ARG A 10 -15.70 0.32 -1.73
C ARG A 10 -16.78 1.32 -1.36
N GLU A 11 -17.38 1.22 -0.18
CA GLU A 11 -18.47 2.11 0.25
C GLU A 11 -18.02 3.59 0.25
N HIS A 12 -16.82 3.87 0.75
CA HIS A 12 -16.25 5.22 0.71
C HIS A 12 -15.99 5.69 -0.73
N GLY A 13 -15.54 4.79 -1.60
CA GLY A 13 -15.35 5.09 -3.03
C GLY A 13 -16.68 5.42 -3.73
N GLU A 14 -17.73 4.63 -3.49
CA GLU A 14 -19.07 4.89 -4.04
C GLU A 14 -19.67 6.18 -3.46
N ALA A 15 -19.38 6.54 -2.21
CA ALA A 15 -19.80 7.81 -1.64
C ALA A 15 -19.19 9.02 -2.40
N HIS A 16 -17.89 8.97 -2.73
CA HIS A 16 -17.25 9.99 -3.57
C HIS A 16 -17.86 10.03 -4.98
N ILE A 17 -18.20 8.87 -5.56
CA ILE A 17 -18.84 8.79 -6.88
C ILE A 17 -20.25 9.39 -6.86
N ALA A 18 -21.05 9.07 -5.84
CA ALA A 18 -22.37 9.63 -5.62
C ALA A 18 -22.34 11.15 -5.44
N ALA A 19 -21.26 11.69 -4.87
CA ALA A 19 -21.00 13.13 -4.75
C ALA A 19 -20.56 13.81 -6.08
N GLY A 20 -20.43 13.06 -7.17
CA GLY A 20 -20.14 13.58 -8.51
C GLY A 20 -18.75 13.25 -9.06
N ALA A 21 -17.90 12.52 -8.32
CA ALA A 21 -16.62 12.06 -8.85
C ALA A 21 -16.85 10.96 -9.91
N LYS A 22 -16.12 11.02 -11.03
CA LYS A 22 -16.21 9.96 -12.06
C LYS A 22 -15.46 8.69 -11.64
N LYS A 23 -14.33 8.86 -10.95
CA LYS A 23 -13.44 7.81 -10.45
C LYS A 23 -12.74 8.28 -9.18
N VAL A 24 -12.28 7.34 -8.38
CA VAL A 24 -11.60 7.54 -7.09
C VAL A 24 -10.28 6.79 -7.10
N LEU A 25 -9.24 7.45 -6.62
CA LEU A 25 -7.91 6.87 -6.38
C LEU A 25 -7.58 7.05 -4.90
N PHE A 26 -7.37 5.94 -4.19
CA PHE A 26 -6.90 5.93 -2.81
C PHE A 26 -5.37 5.95 -2.75
N SER A 27 -4.80 6.75 -1.85
CA SER A 27 -3.35 6.91 -1.69
C SER A 27 -2.66 5.79 -0.87
N HIS A 28 -3.42 4.79 -0.44
CA HIS A 28 -2.95 3.68 0.38
C HIS A 28 -3.62 2.37 -0.11
N PRO A 29 -3.19 1.17 0.36
CA PRO A 29 -3.64 -0.12 -0.18
C PRO A 29 -5.15 -0.38 -0.16
N GLY A 30 -5.89 0.35 0.66
CA GLY A 30 -7.32 0.14 0.87
C GLY A 30 -7.70 -1.29 1.27
N SER A 31 -8.99 -1.55 1.19
CA SER A 31 -9.60 -2.86 1.40
C SER A 31 -9.43 -3.77 0.16
N ASN A 32 -9.75 -5.06 0.29
CA ASN A 32 -9.56 -6.06 -0.79
C ASN A 32 -10.62 -5.99 -1.90
N ASP A 33 -11.64 -5.17 -1.71
CA ASP A 33 -12.87 -5.10 -2.49
C ASP A 33 -12.85 -3.98 -3.56
N LEU A 34 -11.71 -3.32 -3.76
CA LEU A 34 -11.53 -2.27 -4.78
C LEU A 34 -11.42 -2.87 -6.19
N ASP A 35 -11.72 -2.09 -7.23
CA ASP A 35 -11.73 -2.58 -8.62
C ASP A 35 -10.34 -2.99 -9.10
N ALA A 36 -9.31 -2.25 -8.68
CA ALA A 36 -7.92 -2.55 -8.97
C ALA A 36 -6.99 -1.94 -7.92
N THR A 37 -5.80 -2.54 -7.78
CA THR A 37 -4.66 -1.90 -7.13
C THR A 37 -3.52 -1.80 -8.12
N VAL A 38 -2.99 -0.59 -8.30
CA VAL A 38 -2.03 -0.28 -9.35
C VAL A 38 -0.68 0.08 -8.76
N VAL A 39 0.36 -0.56 -9.29
CA VAL A 39 1.75 -0.12 -9.20
C VAL A 39 2.11 0.42 -10.57
N PHE A 40 2.29 1.74 -10.65
CA PHE A 40 2.55 2.39 -11.92
C PHE A 40 3.91 1.95 -12.50
N GLY A 41 3.93 1.65 -13.80
CA GLY A 41 5.08 1.05 -14.48
C GLY A 41 5.06 -0.48 -14.50
N VAL A 42 4.17 -1.12 -13.76
CA VAL A 42 4.08 -2.59 -13.65
C VAL A 42 2.77 -3.13 -14.20
N ASN A 43 1.62 -2.67 -13.69
CA ASN A 43 0.31 -3.24 -14.05
C ASN A 43 -0.77 -2.20 -14.42
N GLN A 44 -0.40 -0.94 -14.68
CA GLN A 44 -1.34 0.11 -15.07
C GLN A 44 -2.11 -0.19 -16.37
N ASN A 45 -1.53 -1.01 -17.25
CA ASN A 45 -2.16 -1.50 -18.47
C ASN A 45 -3.34 -2.44 -18.23
N GLN A 46 -3.50 -2.97 -17.01
CA GLN A 46 -4.66 -3.80 -16.62
C GLN A 46 -5.88 -2.95 -16.22
N LEU A 47 -5.73 -1.63 -16.11
CA LEU A 47 -6.85 -0.74 -15.83
C LEU A 47 -7.84 -0.75 -16.99
N ARG A 48 -9.11 -0.94 -16.65
CA ARG A 48 -10.22 -0.90 -17.60
C ARG A 48 -11.09 0.33 -17.39
N ALA A 49 -11.91 0.66 -18.40
CA ALA A 49 -12.77 1.85 -18.33
C ALA A 49 -13.74 1.77 -17.15
N GLU A 50 -14.22 0.57 -16.84
CA GLU A 50 -15.12 0.22 -15.74
C GLU A 50 -14.47 0.25 -14.35
N HIS A 51 -13.14 0.24 -14.24
CA HIS A 51 -12.48 0.41 -12.93
C HIS A 51 -12.64 1.87 -12.49
N ARG A 52 -13.49 2.10 -11.50
CA ARG A 52 -13.83 3.44 -10.98
C ARG A 52 -13.21 3.69 -9.62
N ILE A 53 -12.98 2.67 -8.80
CA ILE A 53 -12.43 2.79 -7.46
C ILE A 53 -11.13 1.99 -7.38
N VAL A 54 -10.01 2.70 -7.35
CA VAL A 54 -8.66 2.11 -7.49
C VAL A 54 -7.79 2.50 -6.30
N SER A 55 -6.91 1.59 -5.86
CA SER A 55 -5.82 1.91 -4.92
C SER A 55 -4.50 2.11 -5.67
N ASN A 56 -3.71 3.09 -5.23
CA ASN A 56 -2.34 3.30 -5.71
C ASN A 56 -1.30 2.52 -4.89
N ALA A 57 -1.70 1.40 -4.30
CA ALA A 57 -0.89 0.59 -3.39
C ALA A 57 -0.32 1.40 -2.20
N SER A 58 0.88 1.06 -1.72
CA SER A 58 1.62 1.82 -0.70
C SER A 58 2.94 2.33 -1.25
N CYS A 59 3.61 3.25 -0.54
CA CYS A 59 4.95 3.72 -0.90
C CYS A 59 5.94 2.55 -0.99
N THR A 60 5.96 1.66 0.00
CA THR A 60 6.85 0.50 0.03
C THR A 60 6.55 -0.48 -1.10
N THR A 61 5.27 -0.73 -1.38
CA THR A 61 4.86 -1.60 -2.51
C THR A 61 5.33 -1.02 -3.84
N ASN A 62 5.14 0.29 -4.06
CA ASN A 62 5.62 0.94 -5.28
C ASN A 62 7.15 0.89 -5.43
N CYS A 63 7.90 0.95 -4.32
CA CYS A 63 9.36 0.84 -4.37
C CYS A 63 9.85 -0.56 -4.77
N ILE A 64 9.29 -1.62 -4.19
CA ILE A 64 9.89 -2.96 -4.30
C ILE A 64 9.31 -3.81 -5.45
N ILE A 65 8.03 -3.63 -5.81
CA ILE A 65 7.38 -4.47 -6.83
C ILE A 65 8.06 -4.38 -8.22
N PRO A 66 8.47 -3.21 -8.74
CA PRO A 66 9.17 -3.15 -10.02
C PRO A 66 10.50 -3.92 -10.00
N VAL A 67 11.23 -3.88 -8.89
CA VAL A 67 12.50 -4.61 -8.72
C VAL A 67 12.25 -6.11 -8.67
N ILE A 68 11.27 -6.55 -7.87
CA ILE A 68 10.89 -7.97 -7.81
C ILE A 68 10.48 -8.46 -9.20
N LYS A 69 9.65 -7.70 -9.92
CA LYS A 69 9.21 -8.09 -11.27
C LYS A 69 10.39 -8.28 -12.23
N LEU A 70 11.34 -7.36 -12.26
CA LEU A 70 12.51 -7.48 -13.14
C LEU A 70 13.37 -8.70 -12.80
N LEU A 71 13.56 -8.99 -11.52
CA LEU A 71 14.33 -10.14 -11.07
C LEU A 71 13.59 -11.46 -11.34
N ASP A 72 12.27 -11.48 -11.14
CA ASP A 72 11.42 -12.65 -11.41
C ASP A 72 11.36 -12.97 -12.90
N ASP A 73 11.11 -11.98 -13.74
CA ASP A 73 11.07 -12.14 -15.21
C ASP A 73 12.42 -12.65 -15.76
N ALA A 74 13.53 -12.22 -15.17
CA ALA A 74 14.87 -12.57 -15.63
C ALA A 74 15.39 -13.92 -15.10
N TYR A 75 15.05 -14.25 -13.85
CA TYR A 75 15.72 -15.33 -13.11
C TYR A 75 14.78 -16.32 -12.43
N GLY A 76 13.49 -16.03 -12.32
CA GLY A 76 12.49 -16.85 -11.61
C GLY A 76 12.72 -16.89 -10.11
N ILE A 77 12.03 -16.04 -9.34
CA ILE A 77 12.16 -16.00 -7.88
C ILE A 77 11.34 -17.14 -7.27
N GLU A 78 12.00 -18.10 -6.60
CA GLU A 78 11.31 -19.16 -5.86
C GLU A 78 10.87 -18.73 -4.46
N SER A 79 11.68 -17.91 -3.78
CA SER A 79 11.38 -17.40 -2.44
C SER A 79 12.16 -16.12 -2.15
N GLY A 80 11.67 -15.32 -1.21
CA GLY A 80 12.32 -14.07 -0.84
C GLY A 80 11.85 -13.53 0.50
N THR A 81 12.67 -12.69 1.12
CA THR A 81 12.32 -11.93 2.32
C THR A 81 12.70 -10.46 2.11
N VAL A 82 11.92 -9.56 2.70
CA VAL A 82 12.10 -8.12 2.55
C VAL A 82 12.08 -7.47 3.93
N THR A 83 13.16 -6.74 4.24
CA THR A 83 13.23 -5.84 5.40
C THR A 83 13.19 -4.41 4.88
N THR A 84 12.22 -3.62 5.35
CA THR A 84 12.13 -2.20 5.01
C THR A 84 12.55 -1.35 6.20
N ILE A 85 13.49 -0.44 5.98
CA ILE A 85 13.86 0.59 6.96
C ILE A 85 13.13 1.87 6.55
N HIS A 86 12.10 2.22 7.32
CA HIS A 86 11.32 3.44 7.07
C HIS A 86 11.94 4.63 7.81
N SER A 87 11.81 5.82 7.21
CA SER A 87 11.93 7.06 7.97
C SER A 87 10.80 7.12 9.00
N ALA A 88 11.05 7.79 10.13
CA ALA A 88 10.01 8.02 11.12
C ALA A 88 8.85 8.79 10.48
N MET A 89 7.64 8.25 10.60
CA MET A 89 6.44 8.79 9.96
C MET A 89 5.61 9.62 10.96
N ASN A 90 4.72 10.47 10.44
CA ASN A 90 3.87 11.36 11.25
C ASN A 90 2.88 10.62 12.18
N ASP A 91 2.68 9.31 11.99
CA ASP A 91 1.81 8.49 12.81
C ASP A 91 2.55 7.81 13.98
N GLN A 92 3.86 7.99 14.08
CA GLN A 92 4.67 7.49 15.19
C GLN A 92 4.81 8.58 16.26
N GLN A 93 4.74 8.18 17.52
CA GLN A 93 4.76 9.12 18.64
C GLN A 93 6.16 9.75 18.80
N VAL A 94 6.18 11.07 18.97
CA VAL A 94 7.42 11.83 19.21
C VAL A 94 7.88 11.70 20.66
N ILE A 95 6.93 11.52 21.57
CA ILE A 95 7.12 11.32 23.01
C ILE A 95 6.44 10.01 23.43
N ASP A 96 6.89 9.41 24.52
CA ASP A 96 6.28 8.18 25.00
C ASP A 96 4.81 8.42 25.39
N ALA A 97 3.88 7.84 24.61
CA ALA A 97 2.44 8.11 24.70
C ALA A 97 1.63 6.83 24.50
N TYR A 98 0.37 6.83 24.94
CA TYR A 98 -0.50 5.66 24.87
C TYR A 98 -0.77 5.24 23.42
N HIS A 99 -0.56 3.96 23.15
CA HIS A 99 -0.85 3.29 21.89
C HIS A 99 -1.13 1.81 22.18
N SER A 100 -1.98 1.16 21.39
CA SER A 100 -2.33 -0.26 21.60
C SER A 100 -1.15 -1.21 21.37
N ASP A 101 -0.31 -0.91 20.38
CA ASP A 101 1.01 -1.51 20.21
C ASP A 101 2.05 -0.82 21.11
N LEU A 102 2.57 -1.56 22.10
CA LEU A 102 3.59 -1.10 23.05
C LEU A 102 4.93 -0.71 22.40
N ARG A 103 5.23 -1.18 21.18
CA ARG A 103 6.44 -0.73 20.48
C ARG A 103 6.31 0.72 20.01
N ARG A 104 5.09 1.13 19.65
CA ARG A 104 4.77 2.47 19.17
C ARG A 104 4.54 3.49 20.28
N THR A 105 4.57 3.08 21.55
CA THR A 105 4.54 3.99 22.69
C THR A 105 5.88 4.64 22.97
N ARG A 106 6.92 4.35 22.18
CA ARG A 106 8.29 4.84 22.39
C ARG A 106 8.60 5.99 21.45
N ALA A 107 9.41 6.94 21.92
CA ALA A 107 9.87 8.08 21.13
C ALA A 107 10.61 7.63 19.85
N ALA A 108 9.99 7.89 18.69
CA ALA A 108 10.47 7.43 17.40
C ALA A 108 11.87 7.98 17.00
N SER A 109 12.27 9.13 17.56
CA SER A 109 13.56 9.75 17.27
C SER A 109 14.75 9.07 17.97
N GLN A 110 14.51 8.20 18.95
CA GLN A 110 15.56 7.59 19.79
C GLN A 110 15.57 6.06 19.73
N SER A 111 14.78 5.44 18.85
CA SER A 111 14.59 3.99 18.86
C SER A 111 14.42 3.43 17.46
N ILE A 112 14.99 2.24 17.23
CA ILE A 112 14.56 1.37 16.14
C ILE A 112 13.27 0.70 16.61
N ILE A 113 12.15 1.04 15.97
CA ILE A 113 10.82 0.52 16.32
C ILE A 113 10.41 -0.51 15.28
N PRO A 114 10.38 -1.82 15.60
CA PRO A 114 9.78 -2.82 14.74
C PRO A 114 8.28 -2.56 14.58
N VAL A 115 7.80 -2.51 13.35
CA VAL A 115 6.39 -2.27 13.04
C VAL A 115 5.84 -3.35 12.13
N ASP A 116 4.55 -3.64 12.28
CA ASP A 116 3.84 -4.53 11.39
C ASP A 116 3.71 -3.89 10.01
N THR A 117 4.19 -4.59 8.98
CA THR A 117 4.05 -4.16 7.58
C THR A 117 3.22 -5.17 6.80
N LYS A 118 2.26 -4.69 6.03
CA LYS A 118 1.41 -5.54 5.17
C LYS A 118 2.02 -5.78 3.79
N THR A 119 3.22 -5.26 3.56
CA THR A 119 3.97 -5.34 2.29
C THR A 119 4.07 -6.80 1.83
N GLY A 120 4.52 -7.71 2.70
CA GLY A 120 4.67 -9.14 2.40
C GLY A 120 3.40 -9.90 1.97
N GLY A 121 2.21 -9.49 2.43
CA GLY A 121 0.99 -10.28 2.29
C GLY A 121 0.29 -10.18 0.93
N ARG A 122 0.57 -9.16 0.11
CA ARG A 122 -0.12 -8.93 -1.18
C ARG A 122 0.81 -8.86 -2.40
N HIS A 123 2.11 -9.15 -2.27
CA HIS A 123 3.05 -8.96 -3.38
C HIS A 123 2.74 -9.79 -4.64
N TYR A 124 2.37 -11.06 -4.46
CA TYR A 124 1.98 -11.96 -5.55
C TYR A 124 0.69 -11.53 -6.28
N ALA A 125 -0.12 -10.64 -5.69
CA ALA A 125 -1.30 -10.10 -6.38
C ALA A 125 -0.93 -9.04 -7.44
N TYR A 126 0.28 -8.45 -7.37
CA TYR A 126 0.74 -7.41 -8.30
C TYR A 126 1.58 -7.96 -9.44
N ILE A 127 2.22 -9.11 -9.23
CA ILE A 127 3.06 -9.79 -10.21
C ILE A 127 2.36 -11.13 -10.47
N PRO A 128 1.42 -11.19 -11.43
CA PRO A 128 0.83 -12.46 -11.81
C PRO A 128 1.96 -13.38 -12.30
N ALA A 129 2.05 -14.57 -11.72
CA ALA A 129 2.92 -15.62 -12.23
C ALA A 129 2.59 -15.87 -13.70
N VAL A 130 3.63 -16.00 -14.52
CA VAL A 130 3.52 -16.34 -15.95
C VAL A 130 2.97 -17.74 -16.12
#